data_AF-A0A1V4LLZ7-F1
#
_entry.id   AF-A0A1V4LLZ7-F1
#
_cell.length_a   1.000
_cell.length_b   1.000
_cell.length_c   1.000
_cell.angle_alpha   90.00
_cell.angle_beta   90.00
_cell.angle_gamma   90.00
#
_symmetry.space_group_name_H-M   'P 1'
#
loop_
_entity.id
_entity.type
_entity.pdbx_description
1 polymer ?
#
loop_
_entity_poly.entity_id
_entity_poly.type
_entity_poly.pdbx_seq_one_letter_code
_entity_poly.pdbx_strand_id
1 'polypeptide(L)'
;VVASRLKEEYKVECSYEPITVYSARWIDCSDKKKLEEFQIKAVENLAIDGGGHLTYLAPTRVNLALMEERWPDVKFRATREHH
;
A
#
# COMPACT_ATOMS: atom_id res chain seq x y z
N VAL A 1 5.34 -20.45 4.96
CA VAL A 1 4.23 -21.03 4.16
C VAL A 1 4.33 -20.64 2.69
N VAL A 2 4.28 -19.37 2.31
CA VAL A 2 4.30 -18.94 0.89
C VAL A 2 5.49 -19.52 0.09
N ALA A 3 6.72 -19.35 0.57
CA ALA A 3 7.90 -19.88 -0.12
C ALA A 3 7.89 -21.42 -0.29
N SER A 4 7.40 -22.17 0.71
CA SER A 4 7.28 -23.64 0.59
C SER A 4 6.18 -24.03 -0.39
N ARG A 5 5.02 -23.37 -0.36
CA ARG A 5 3.94 -23.58 -1.33
C ARG A 5 4.39 -23.31 -2.77
N LEU A 6 5.10 -22.20 -3.00
CA LEU A 6 5.66 -21.87 -4.33
C LEU A 6 6.60 -22.97 -4.84
N LYS A 7 7.46 -23.51 -3.97
CA LYS A 7 8.39 -24.59 -4.34
C LYS A 7 7.67 -25.92 -4.60
N GLU A 8 6.72 -26.28 -3.75
CA GLU A 8 6.06 -27.58 -3.80
C GLU A 8 5.01 -27.65 -4.92
N GLU A 9 4.10 -26.69 -4.97
CA GLU A 9 2.95 -26.63 -5.89
C GLU A 9 3.36 -26.12 -7.28
N TYR A 10 4.31 -25.17 -7.36
CA TYR A 10 4.64 -24.48 -8.60
C TYR A 10 6.09 -24.68 -9.08
N LYS A 11 6.92 -25.42 -8.33
CA LYS A 11 8.36 -25.61 -8.62
C LYS A 11 9.13 -24.29 -8.76
N VAL A 12 8.67 -23.24 -8.08
CA VAL A 12 9.30 -21.92 -8.06
C VAL A 12 10.13 -21.76 -6.79
N GLU A 13 11.41 -21.42 -6.93
CA GLU A 13 12.25 -21.01 -5.82
C GLU A 13 12.19 -19.48 -5.67
N CYS A 14 12.00 -19.00 -4.43
CA CYS A 14 11.95 -17.58 -4.12
C CYS A 14 12.72 -17.25 -2.84
N SER A 15 13.21 -16.01 -2.76
CA SER A 15 13.83 -15.44 -1.56
C SER A 15 13.03 -14.21 -1.09
N TYR A 16 13.20 -13.86 0.18
CA TYR A 16 12.70 -12.61 0.74
C TYR A 16 13.84 -11.60 0.88
N GLU A 17 13.54 -10.35 0.54
CA GLU A 17 14.43 -9.22 0.79
C GLU A 17 13.75 -8.29 1.81
N PRO A 18 14.52 -7.76 2.77
CA PRO A 18 13.97 -6.79 3.72
C PRO A 18 13.63 -5.48 3.00
N ILE A 19 12.47 -4.93 3.31
CA ILE A 19 12.02 -3.62 2.81
C ILE A 19 11.61 -2.71 3.97
N THR A 20 11.70 -1.40 3.75
CA THR A 20 11.31 -0.39 4.72
C THR A 20 9.84 -0.04 4.57
N VAL A 21 8.96 -0.87 5.15
CA VAL A 21 7.52 -0.60 5.23
C VAL A 21 7.05 -0.82 6.66
N TYR A 22 6.45 0.21 7.25
CA TYR A 22 5.85 0.15 8.58
C TYR A 22 4.40 -0.36 8.51
N SER A 23 3.59 0.19 7.60
CA SER A 23 2.19 -0.21 7.46
C SER A 23 1.62 0.13 6.11
N ALA A 24 0.62 -0.64 5.67
CA ALA A 24 -0.13 -0.40 4.45
C ALA A 24 -1.50 0.22 4.76
N ARG A 25 -1.96 1.16 3.94
CA ARG A 25 -3.29 1.78 4.04
C ARG A 25 -3.93 1.80 2.67
N TRP A 26 -5.17 1.33 2.55
CA TRP A 26 -5.95 1.57 1.34
C TRP A 26 -6.30 3.05 1.26
N ILE A 27 -6.19 3.59 0.06
CA ILE A 27 -6.42 5.01 -0.20
C ILE A 27 -7.74 5.20 -0.93
N ASP A 28 -8.52 6.16 -0.44
CA ASP A 28 -9.81 6.53 -1.00
C ASP A 28 -9.98 8.05 -0.90
N CYS A 29 -10.53 8.69 -1.93
CA CYS A 29 -10.74 10.13 -1.96
C CYS A 29 -11.94 10.45 -2.86
N SER A 30 -12.82 11.34 -2.40
CA SER A 30 -13.99 11.76 -3.19
C SER A 30 -13.64 12.72 -4.32
N ASP A 31 -12.54 13.48 -4.20
CA ASP A 31 -12.06 14.38 -5.23
C ASP A 31 -10.94 13.70 -6.06
N LYS A 32 -11.27 13.41 -7.32
CA LYS A 32 -10.33 12.76 -8.26
C LYS A 32 -9.08 13.60 -8.52
N LYS A 33 -9.19 14.92 -8.59
CA LYS A 33 -8.03 15.79 -8.85
C LYS A 33 -7.07 15.76 -7.67
N LYS A 34 -7.61 15.82 -6.44
CA LYS A 34 -6.81 15.67 -5.21
C LYS A 34 -6.14 14.31 -5.12
N LEU A 35 -6.85 13.26 -5.52
CA LEU A 35 -6.29 11.91 -5.56
C LEU A 35 -5.14 11.79 -6.58
N GLU A 36 -5.28 12.40 -7.75
CA GLU A 36 -4.22 12.43 -8.78
C GLU A 36 -2.99 13.23 -8.29
N GLU A 37 -3.20 14.39 -7.68
CA GLU A 37 -2.13 15.19 -7.06
C GLU A 37 -1.38 14.38 -5.98
N PHE A 38 -2.12 13.68 -5.12
CA PHE A 38 -1.54 12.80 -4.10
C PHE A 38 -0.74 11.66 -4.74
N GLN A 39 -1.28 11.00 -5.77
CA GLN A 39 -0.62 9.90 -6.46
C GLN A 39 0.74 10.30 -7.04
N ILE A 40 0.80 11.48 -7.67
CA ILE A 40 2.06 12.01 -8.23
C ILE A 40 3.07 12.27 -7.10
N LYS A 41 2.62 12.82 -5.97
CA LYS A 41 3.49 13.18 -4.83
C LYS A 41 3.97 11.98 -4.02
N ALA A 42 3.17 10.91 -3.98
CA ALA A 42 3.38 9.75 -3.13
C ALA A 42 3.82 8.49 -3.90
N VAL A 43 4.14 8.63 -5.19
CA VAL A 43 4.36 7.52 -6.15
C VAL A 43 5.31 6.43 -5.65
N GLU A 44 6.40 6.80 -4.96
CA GLU A 44 7.40 5.85 -4.44
C GLU A 44 6.84 4.91 -3.36
N ASN A 45 5.77 5.33 -2.70
CA ASN A 45 5.13 4.61 -1.60
C ASN A 45 3.72 4.15 -2.00
N LEU A 46 3.41 4.09 -3.29
CA LEU A 46 2.13 3.60 -3.79
C LEU A 46 2.29 2.27 -4.50
N ALA A 47 1.34 1.38 -4.24
CA ALA A 47 1.24 0.08 -4.85
C ALA A 47 -0.21 -0.28 -5.14
N ILE A 48 -0.40 -1.25 -6.02
CA ILE A 48 -1.69 -1.90 -6.26
C ILE A 48 -1.65 -3.27 -5.58
N ASP A 49 -2.63 -3.55 -4.73
CA ASP A 49 -2.73 -4.86 -4.08
C ASP A 49 -3.25 -5.95 -5.05
N GLY A 50 -3.28 -7.21 -4.58
CA GLY A 50 -3.77 -8.33 -5.40
C GLY A 50 -5.24 -8.23 -5.82
N GLY A 51 -6.03 -7.32 -5.23
CA GLY A 51 -7.41 -7.02 -5.60
C GLY A 51 -7.58 -5.80 -6.50
N GLY A 52 -6.48 -5.17 -6.94
CA GLY A 52 -6.53 -3.99 -7.81
C GLY A 52 -6.71 -2.66 -7.06
N HIS A 53 -6.45 -2.61 -5.75
CA HIS A 53 -6.70 -1.44 -4.95
C HIS A 53 -5.46 -0.60 -4.67
N LEU A 54 -5.61 0.71 -4.81
CA LEU A 54 -4.57 1.67 -4.52
C LEU A 54 -4.25 1.67 -3.02
N THR A 55 -2.98 1.42 -2.72
CA THR A 55 -2.48 1.20 -1.36
C THR A 55 -1.24 2.04 -1.12
N TYR A 56 -1.24 2.80 -0.04
CA TYR A 56 -0.07 3.53 0.45
C TYR A 56 0.74 2.67 1.40
N LEU A 57 2.03 2.49 1.09
CA LEU A 57 3.01 1.76 1.86
C LEU A 57 3.83 2.75 2.67
N ALA A 58 3.38 3.06 3.89
CA ALA A 58 4.06 4.02 4.74
C ALA A 58 5.40 3.44 5.25
N PRO A 59 6.56 4.07 4.98
CA PRO A 59 7.85 3.60 5.46
C PRO A 59 8.01 3.71 6.99
N THR A 60 7.35 4.69 7.61
CA THR A 60 7.37 4.91 9.07
C THR A 60 6.03 5.40 9.59
N ARG A 61 5.80 5.27 10.91
CA ARG A 61 4.61 5.83 11.58
C ARG A 61 4.50 7.35 11.43
N VAL A 62 5.62 8.06 11.53
CA VAL A 62 5.67 9.53 11.41
C VAL A 62 5.33 9.96 9.99
N ASN A 63 5.84 9.24 8.98
CA ASN A 63 5.48 9.50 7.60
C ASN A 63 3.97 9.33 7.37
N LEU A 64 3.36 8.24 7.88
CA LEU A 64 1.91 8.05 7.76
C LEU A 64 1.13 9.24 8.36
N ALA A 65 1.44 9.64 9.59
CA ALA A 65 0.78 10.76 10.26
C ALA A 65 0.92 12.08 9.48
N LEU A 66 2.12 12.34 8.94
CA LEU A 66 2.37 13.53 8.13
C LEU A 66 1.58 13.53 6.81
N MET A 67 1.40 12.36 6.18
CA MET A 67 0.62 12.24 4.97
C MET A 67 -0.87 12.40 5.25
N GLU A 68 -1.39 11.84 6.34
CA GLU A 68 -2.77 12.05 6.80
C GLU A 68 -3.05 13.53 7.09
N GLU A 69 -2.09 14.25 7.70
CA GLU A 69 -2.22 15.69 7.99
C GLU A 69 -2.17 16.55 6.72
N ARG A 70 -1.25 16.26 5.80
CA ARG A 70 -1.08 17.03 4.55
C ARG A 70 -2.18 16.79 3.53
N TRP A 71 -2.82 15.62 3.59
CA TRP A 71 -3.85 15.20 2.63
C TRP A 71 -5.14 14.82 3.36
N PRO A 72 -5.81 15.78 4.01
CA PRO A 72 -7.00 15.51 4.80
C PRO A 72 -8.18 14.98 3.96
N ASP A 73 -8.20 15.28 2.66
CA ASP A 73 -9.21 14.78 1.71
C ASP A 73 -9.00 13.30 1.34
N VAL A 74 -7.78 12.79 1.56
CA VAL A 74 -7.39 11.42 1.23
C VAL A 74 -7.55 10.55 2.48
N LYS A 75 -8.41 9.55 2.41
CA LYS A 75 -8.70 8.62 3.50
C LYS A 75 -7.71 7.46 3.48
N PHE A 76 -7.00 7.28 4.58
CA PHE A 76 -6.06 6.17 4.82
C PHE A 76 -6.75 5.10 5.66
N ARG A 77 -7.20 4.01 5.03
CA ARG A 77 -7.97 2.96 5.69
C ARG A 77 -7.07 1.81 6.15
N ALA A 78 -7.14 1.47 7.43
CA ALA A 78 -6.44 0.31 8.00
C ALA A 78 -7.14 -1.02 7.72
N THR A 79 -8.43 -0.99 7.43
CA THR A 79 -9.25 -2.17 7.13
C THR A 79 -10.06 -1.94 5.88
N ARG A 80 -10.36 -3.04 5.18
CA ARG A 80 -11.25 -3.07 4.03
C ARG A 80 -12.06 -4.35 4.08
N GLU A 81 -13.29 -4.30 3.59
CA GLU A 81 -14.12 -5.49 3.37
C GLU A 81 -13.49 -6.35 2.25
N HIS A 82 -13.30 -7.64 2.54
CA HIS A 82 -12.93 -8.65 1.56
C HIS A 82 -14.20 -9.21 0.93
N HIS A 83 -14.37 -9.04 -0.38
CA HIS A 83 -15.42 -9.70 -1.17
C HIS A 83 -14.87 -10.93 -1.87
#